data_AF-F3PUW8-F1
#
_entry.id   AF-F3PUW8-F1
#
_cell.length_a   1.000
_cell.length_b   1.000
_cell.length_c   1.000
_cell.angle_alpha   90.00
_cell.angle_beta   90.00
_cell.angle_gamma   90.00
#
_symmetry.space_group_name_H-M   'P 1'
#
loop_
_entity.id
_entity.type
_entity.pdbx_description
1 polymer ?
#
loop_
_entity_poly.entity_id
_entity_poly.type
_entity_poly.pdbx_seq_one_letter_code
_entity_poly.pdbx_strand_id
1 'polypeptide(L)'
;MNNNLTLSITTIGDLLLRKTITITNSGEPINDVSLCVPIYQRPYKWTARNAIQLLDDIIEAKNSNKERYRVGTLILHKAKDKEQYDIVDGLQRTITFSLLLTALGEDGIEFLQQKIYNNVHNNHNIANNYNALNRRVGLKLQDSDSATEHQREMERLRDYIENMCELIVVITPDVSEAFQFFDSQNARGKALYPHDLLKAYHLREMNTISEDETEKIVKDWEQVSQSGLADFFGNYLYRIKEWVSGNKANVLNEHNIHMFKGITRFSRTPYAQFYKSAYCYADMVNSSAMPFVSGTRNVNAFQLDTPIIAGKPFFEYTKHYYNILKDIQNNNKYEGFYINDNIIVKTLDRHLKKGIGNGIARLLFDTSVLLYVDRFCPETYPTKEDMELFEQFVVYAFIWAYSLRAQYTNLGWLSAQNYIMGLSDKINAFNMYKLIAKQDTSSSLLSALADKVNPLSNDDIKDGWAQECYEYSGKGDTLKNLKDEIDGVYENYLYFFHINGFYKN
;
A
#
# COMPACT_ATOMS: atom_id res chain seq x y z
N MET A 1 12.21 21.55 -30.39
CA MET A 1 10.79 21.27 -30.09
C MET A 1 10.55 21.77 -28.68
N ASN A 2 9.80 22.86 -28.49
CA ASN A 2 9.63 23.52 -27.20
C ASN A 2 8.81 22.64 -26.23
N ASN A 3 9.52 21.84 -25.42
CA ASN A 3 9.02 21.17 -24.22
C ASN A 3 9.12 22.15 -23.04
N ASN A 4 8.39 23.26 -23.11
CA ASN A 4 8.58 24.30 -22.11
C ASN A 4 7.71 24.00 -20.88
N LEU A 5 8.35 23.39 -19.89
CA LEU A 5 7.98 23.52 -18.49
C LEU A 5 7.80 25.01 -18.14
N THR A 6 6.66 25.37 -17.57
CA THR A 6 6.38 26.73 -17.11
C THR A 6 6.42 26.75 -15.58
N LEU A 7 7.27 27.61 -15.04
CA LEU A 7 7.32 27.90 -13.60
C LEU A 7 6.74 29.30 -13.34
N SER A 8 5.74 29.36 -12.48
CA SER A 8 4.96 30.56 -12.20
C SER A 8 4.68 30.73 -10.71
N ILE A 9 4.14 31.88 -10.33
CA ILE A 9 3.70 32.15 -8.96
C ILE A 9 2.34 32.82 -9.04
N THR A 10 1.35 32.25 -8.37
CA THR A 10 0.00 32.81 -8.35
C THR A 10 -0.48 33.01 -6.92
N THR A 11 -1.31 34.03 -6.69
CA THR A 11 -2.01 34.15 -5.42
C THR A 11 -3.21 33.19 -5.38
N ILE A 12 -3.74 32.93 -4.20
CA ILE A 12 -4.97 32.14 -4.05
C ILE A 12 -6.16 32.84 -4.72
N GLY A 13 -6.28 34.16 -4.61
CA GLY A 13 -7.33 34.94 -5.27
C GLY A 13 -7.22 34.90 -6.80
N ASP A 14 -6.01 35.03 -7.34
CA ASP A 14 -5.75 34.89 -8.78
C ASP A 14 -6.22 33.52 -9.28
N LEU A 15 -5.79 32.45 -8.59
CA LEU A 15 -6.07 31.09 -9.01
C LEU A 15 -7.55 30.70 -8.89
N LEU A 16 -8.18 30.97 -7.75
CA LEU A 16 -9.51 30.43 -7.42
C LEU A 16 -10.67 31.37 -7.77
N LEU A 17 -10.44 32.69 -7.78
CA LEU A 17 -11.49 33.69 -8.02
C LEU A 17 -11.37 34.32 -9.41
N ARG A 18 -10.15 34.65 -9.84
CA ARG A 18 -9.90 35.35 -11.12
C ARG A 18 -9.54 34.40 -12.27
N LYS A 19 -9.28 33.12 -11.98
CA LYS A 19 -8.87 32.09 -12.95
C LYS A 19 -7.61 32.49 -13.72
N THR A 20 -6.66 33.11 -13.02
CA THR A 20 -5.39 33.56 -13.58
C THR A 20 -4.21 32.87 -12.88
N ILE A 21 -3.14 32.63 -13.63
CA ILE A 21 -1.83 32.27 -13.07
C ILE A 21 -0.83 33.37 -13.47
N THR A 22 -0.39 34.11 -12.46
CA THR A 22 0.60 35.18 -12.62
C THR A 22 2.00 34.59 -12.90
N ILE A 23 2.75 35.17 -13.83
CA ILE A 23 4.11 34.71 -14.18
C ILE A 23 5.12 35.73 -13.65
N THR A 24 6.06 35.30 -12.79
CA THR A 24 7.04 36.23 -12.18
C THR A 24 8.19 36.64 -13.10
N ASN A 25 8.41 35.91 -14.20
CA ASN A 25 9.53 36.17 -15.11
C ASN A 25 9.05 36.60 -16.51
N SER A 26 8.65 37.87 -16.65
CA SER A 26 8.47 38.60 -17.94
C SER A 26 7.43 38.06 -18.95
N GLY A 27 6.57 37.11 -18.57
CA GLY A 27 5.48 36.62 -19.41
C GLY A 27 4.14 37.28 -19.10
N GLU A 28 3.23 37.29 -20.07
CA GLU A 28 1.82 37.64 -19.82
C GLU A 28 1.16 36.62 -18.87
N PRO A 29 0.23 37.07 -18.00
CA PRO A 29 -0.51 36.15 -17.14
C PRO A 29 -1.28 35.12 -17.97
N ILE A 30 -1.38 33.89 -17.46
CA ILE A 30 -2.24 32.87 -18.07
C ILE A 30 -3.65 33.13 -17.58
N ASN A 31 -4.54 33.54 -18.47
CA ASN A 31 -5.95 33.76 -18.16
C ASN A 31 -6.79 32.52 -18.46
N ASP A 32 -8.05 32.53 -18.01
CA ASP A 32 -9.05 31.49 -18.25
C ASP A 32 -8.61 30.09 -17.80
N VAL A 33 -7.86 30.02 -16.69
CA VAL A 33 -7.38 28.77 -16.11
C VAL A 33 -8.55 27.97 -15.56
N SER A 34 -8.91 26.87 -16.22
CA SER A 34 -9.89 25.90 -15.75
C SER A 34 -9.18 24.71 -15.10
N LEU A 35 -9.23 24.64 -13.77
CA LEU A 35 -8.66 23.53 -13.00
C LEU A 35 -9.57 22.30 -13.03
N CYS A 36 -9.00 21.13 -13.30
CA CYS A 36 -9.69 19.84 -13.28
C CYS A 36 -9.11 18.91 -12.21
N VAL A 37 -9.99 18.12 -11.58
CA VAL A 37 -9.60 17.04 -10.66
C VAL A 37 -9.64 15.72 -11.43
N PRO A 38 -8.48 15.19 -11.85
CA PRO A 38 -8.46 13.97 -12.64
C PRO A 38 -8.76 12.73 -11.78
N ILE A 39 -9.29 11.67 -12.40
CA ILE A 39 -9.76 10.43 -11.73
C ILE A 39 -8.64 9.75 -10.91
N TYR A 40 -7.37 9.94 -11.30
CA TYR A 40 -6.24 9.37 -10.59
C TYR A 40 -5.89 10.06 -9.27
N GLN A 41 -6.49 11.23 -8.98
CA GLN A 41 -6.27 11.90 -7.71
C GLN A 41 -6.87 11.12 -6.55
N ARG A 42 -6.16 11.14 -5.42
CA ARG A 42 -6.69 10.56 -4.18
C ARG A 42 -7.86 11.41 -3.65
N PRO A 43 -8.81 10.79 -2.92
CA PRO A 43 -9.84 11.52 -2.21
C PRO A 43 -9.26 12.60 -1.27
N TYR A 44 -10.07 13.60 -0.92
CA TYR A 44 -9.79 14.57 0.12
C TYR A 44 -9.70 13.90 1.50
N LYS A 45 -8.47 13.78 2.02
CA LYS A 45 -8.14 13.09 3.28
C LYS A 45 -7.77 14.06 4.40
N TRP A 46 -7.59 15.35 4.11
CA TRP A 46 -7.35 16.35 5.16
C TRP A 46 -8.53 16.38 6.13
N THR A 47 -8.24 16.19 7.41
CA THR A 47 -9.22 16.31 8.50
C THR A 47 -9.31 17.77 8.99
N ALA A 48 -10.31 18.06 9.83
CA ALA A 48 -10.48 19.39 10.41
C ALA A 48 -9.22 19.91 11.11
N ARG A 49 -8.42 19.01 11.73
CA ARG A 49 -7.13 19.38 12.33
C ARG A 49 -6.17 19.99 11.30
N ASN A 50 -6.09 19.40 10.09
CA ASN A 50 -5.22 19.91 9.03
C ASN A 50 -5.71 21.26 8.50
N ALA A 51 -7.03 21.38 8.29
CA ALA A 51 -7.64 22.62 7.82
C ALA A 51 -7.50 23.78 8.82
N ILE A 52 -7.70 23.51 10.11
CA ILE A 52 -7.52 24.51 11.18
C ILE A 52 -6.06 24.87 11.35
N GLN A 53 -5.13 23.91 11.27
CA GLN A 53 -3.70 24.21 11.30
C GLN A 53 -3.31 25.17 10.16
N LEU A 54 -3.76 24.91 8.93
CA LEU A 54 -3.51 25.81 7.80
C LEU A 54 -4.03 27.22 8.08
N LEU A 55 -5.25 27.34 8.63
CA LEU A 55 -5.84 28.63 8.99
C LEU A 55 -5.03 29.35 10.08
N ASP A 56 -4.62 28.65 11.14
CA ASP A 56 -3.83 29.21 12.22
C ASP A 56 -2.46 29.71 11.68
N ASP A 57 -1.81 28.95 10.80
CA ASP A 57 -0.55 29.34 10.15
C ASP A 57 -0.70 30.62 9.30
N ILE A 58 -1.83 30.76 8.59
CA ILE A 58 -2.15 31.97 7.80
C ILE A 58 -2.38 33.17 8.71
N ILE A 59 -3.12 32.99 9.81
CA ILE A 59 -3.37 34.06 10.78
C ILE A 59 -2.04 34.52 11.41
N GLU A 60 -1.16 33.59 11.76
CA GLU A 60 0.17 33.91 12.28
C GLU A 60 1.00 34.69 11.26
N ALA A 61 0.98 34.28 9.98
CA ALA A 61 1.67 34.98 8.91
C ALA A 61 1.14 36.41 8.70
N LYS A 62 -0.19 36.59 8.72
CA LYS A 62 -0.87 37.89 8.65
C LYS A 62 -0.42 38.79 9.81
N ASN A 63 -0.52 38.30 11.04
CA ASN A 63 -0.21 39.06 12.25
C ASN A 63 1.28 39.42 12.37
N SER A 64 2.15 38.60 11.77
CA SER A 64 3.59 38.87 11.66
C SER A 64 3.94 39.84 10.53
N ASN A 65 2.95 40.43 9.84
CA ASN A 65 3.12 41.31 8.68
C ASN A 65 4.02 40.69 7.58
N LYS A 66 3.93 39.37 7.35
CA LYS A 66 4.62 38.76 6.21
C LYS A 66 3.97 39.25 4.92
N GLU A 67 4.72 40.01 4.12
CA GLU A 67 4.21 40.56 2.85
C GLU A 67 3.72 39.46 1.91
N ARG A 68 4.43 38.32 1.82
CA ARG A 68 4.01 37.17 1.01
C ARG A 68 4.15 35.87 1.79
N TYR A 69 3.08 35.08 1.84
CA TYR A 69 3.05 33.79 2.51
C TYR A 69 2.99 32.64 1.50
N ARG A 70 4.09 31.90 1.36
CA ARG A 70 4.17 30.77 0.42
C ARG A 70 3.50 29.54 1.01
N VAL A 71 2.32 29.19 0.51
CA VAL A 71 1.51 28.04 0.99
C VAL A 71 1.88 26.72 0.28
N GLY A 72 2.82 26.80 -0.65
CA GLY A 72 3.60 25.70 -1.22
C GLY A 72 3.48 25.59 -2.74
N THR A 73 3.54 24.37 -3.29
CA THR A 73 3.58 24.12 -4.74
C THR A 73 2.27 23.52 -5.26
N LEU A 74 1.81 23.96 -6.43
CA LEU A 74 0.75 23.38 -7.25
C LEU A 74 1.38 22.83 -8.54
N ILE A 75 1.17 21.56 -8.85
CA ILE A 75 1.67 20.94 -10.08
C ILE A 75 0.49 20.68 -10.99
N LEU A 76 0.55 21.22 -12.21
CA LEU A 76 -0.49 21.14 -13.22
C LEU A 76 0.04 20.43 -14.47
N HIS A 77 -0.79 19.58 -15.04
CA HIS A 77 -0.61 19.01 -16.36
C HIS A 77 -1.60 19.66 -17.34
N LYS A 78 -1.09 20.23 -18.43
CA LYS A 78 -1.92 20.77 -19.52
C LYS A 78 -1.52 20.12 -20.84
N ALA A 79 -2.31 19.14 -21.29
CA ALA A 79 -2.11 18.58 -22.62
C ALA A 79 -2.27 19.67 -23.69
N LYS A 80 -1.49 19.61 -24.78
CA LYS A 80 -1.48 20.64 -25.83
C LYS A 80 -2.85 20.89 -26.46
N ASP A 81 -3.72 19.89 -26.40
CA ASP A 81 -5.01 19.85 -27.08
C ASP A 81 -6.19 20.05 -26.11
N LYS A 82 -5.90 20.29 -24.82
CA LYS A 82 -6.90 20.51 -23.77
C LYS A 82 -6.76 21.92 -23.19
N GLU A 83 -7.89 22.58 -23.00
CA GLU A 83 -7.95 23.88 -22.31
C GLU A 83 -7.87 23.75 -20.78
N GLN A 84 -8.13 22.56 -20.25
CA GLN A 84 -8.16 22.28 -18.82
C GLN A 84 -6.77 21.95 -18.27
N TYR A 85 -6.55 22.31 -17.01
CA TYR A 85 -5.33 22.05 -16.24
C TYR A 85 -5.62 20.97 -15.20
N ASP A 86 -5.11 19.78 -15.42
CA ASP A 86 -5.25 18.67 -14.49
C ASP A 86 -4.35 18.90 -13.27
N ILE A 87 -4.94 18.89 -12.07
CA ILE A 87 -4.16 18.97 -10.83
C ILE A 87 -3.44 17.63 -10.61
N VAL A 88 -2.10 17.67 -10.64
CA VAL A 88 -1.23 16.52 -10.34
C VAL A 88 -0.80 16.54 -8.86
N ASP A 89 -0.54 17.72 -8.30
CA ASP A 89 -0.30 17.92 -6.87
C ASP A 89 -0.92 19.21 -6.37
N GLY A 90 -1.26 19.25 -5.08
CA GLY A 90 -1.84 20.42 -4.42
C GLY A 90 -3.34 20.32 -4.16
N LEU A 91 -4.02 19.28 -4.66
CA LEU A 91 -5.48 19.12 -4.58
C LEU A 91 -6.06 19.36 -3.17
N GLN A 92 -5.45 18.78 -2.14
CA GLN A 92 -5.94 18.91 -0.76
C GLN A 92 -5.97 20.38 -0.33
N ARG A 93 -4.88 21.13 -0.60
CA ARG A 93 -4.78 22.56 -0.28
C ARG A 93 -5.76 23.38 -1.11
N THR A 94 -5.85 23.11 -2.41
CA THR A 94 -6.78 23.82 -3.31
C THR A 94 -8.23 23.69 -2.83
N ILE A 95 -8.66 22.48 -2.44
CA ILE A 95 -9.97 22.25 -1.82
C ILE A 95 -10.09 23.04 -0.51
N THR A 96 -9.12 22.95 0.41
CA THR A 96 -9.20 23.64 1.70
C THR A 96 -9.26 25.16 1.57
N PHE A 97 -8.47 25.77 0.68
CA PHE A 97 -8.53 27.20 0.39
C PHE A 97 -9.88 27.60 -0.19
N SER A 98 -10.44 26.79 -1.10
CA SER A 98 -11.77 27.03 -1.64
C SER A 98 -12.83 27.02 -0.53
N LEU A 99 -12.79 26.03 0.37
CA LEU A 99 -13.71 25.96 1.51
C LEU A 99 -13.53 27.12 2.49
N LEU A 100 -12.29 27.57 2.73
CA LEU A 100 -11.99 28.70 3.61
C LEU A 100 -12.49 30.03 3.01
N LEU A 101 -12.30 30.26 1.71
CA LEU A 101 -12.84 31.44 1.03
C LEU A 101 -14.37 31.45 1.09
N THR A 102 -15.02 30.31 0.84
CA THR A 102 -16.48 30.20 1.02
C THR A 102 -16.91 30.48 2.45
N ALA A 103 -16.15 30.01 3.45
CA ALA A 103 -16.41 30.32 4.85
C ALA A 103 -16.29 31.82 5.19
N LEU A 104 -15.48 32.55 4.42
CA LEU A 104 -15.28 34.00 4.52
C LEU A 104 -16.23 34.82 3.63
N GLY A 105 -17.25 34.17 3.05
CA GLY A 105 -18.31 34.82 2.27
C GLY A 105 -18.03 34.92 0.77
N GLU A 106 -17.09 34.15 0.22
CA GLU A 106 -16.95 34.02 -1.23
C GLU A 106 -17.92 32.99 -1.81
N ASP A 107 -18.89 33.49 -2.57
CA ASP A 107 -19.84 32.66 -3.29
C ASP A 107 -19.32 32.35 -4.70
N GLY A 108 -19.61 31.15 -5.21
CA GLY A 108 -19.43 30.84 -6.63
C GLY A 108 -18.02 30.43 -7.07
N ILE A 109 -17.18 29.90 -6.18
CA ILE A 109 -15.87 29.33 -6.56
C ILE A 109 -16.10 28.13 -7.51
N GLU A 110 -15.81 28.31 -8.81
CA GLU A 110 -16.06 27.31 -9.87
C GLU A 110 -15.36 25.98 -9.61
N PHE A 111 -14.18 26.01 -9.00
CA PHE A 111 -13.43 24.78 -8.67
C PHE A 111 -14.23 23.82 -7.76
N LEU A 112 -15.08 24.34 -6.88
CA LEU A 112 -15.94 23.50 -6.02
C LEU A 112 -17.06 22.78 -6.79
N GLN A 113 -17.33 23.17 -8.04
CA GLN A 113 -18.30 22.51 -8.92
C GLN A 113 -17.68 21.31 -9.68
N GLN A 114 -16.35 21.16 -9.62
CA GLN A 114 -15.67 20.02 -10.24
C GLN A 114 -16.19 18.71 -9.64
N LYS A 115 -16.44 17.73 -10.51
CA LYS A 115 -16.81 16.39 -10.07
C LYS A 115 -15.60 15.77 -9.38
N ILE A 116 -15.70 15.56 -8.08
CA ILE A 116 -14.76 14.74 -7.34
C ILE A 116 -15.37 13.34 -7.25
N TYR A 117 -14.53 12.32 -7.44
CA TYR A 117 -14.90 10.92 -7.28
C TYR A 117 -15.71 10.68 -5.99
N ASN A 118 -16.82 9.94 -6.07
CA ASN A 118 -17.68 9.72 -4.91
C ASN A 118 -17.00 8.80 -3.89
N ASN A 119 -16.61 9.37 -2.76
CA ASN A 119 -15.91 8.67 -1.70
C ASN A 119 -16.43 9.12 -0.33
N VAL A 120 -16.58 8.18 0.60
CA VAL A 120 -17.05 8.46 1.97
C VAL A 120 -16.20 9.54 2.65
N HIS A 121 -14.89 9.54 2.40
CA HIS A 121 -13.99 10.57 2.92
C HIS A 121 -14.23 11.94 2.30
N ASN A 122 -14.54 12.03 1.01
CA ASN A 122 -14.85 13.32 0.38
C ASN A 122 -16.09 13.92 1.03
N ASN A 123 -17.16 13.13 1.09
CA ASN A 123 -18.45 13.58 1.63
C ASN A 123 -18.31 14.01 3.11
N HIS A 124 -17.61 13.23 3.93
CA HIS A 124 -17.40 13.54 5.34
C HIS A 124 -16.42 14.70 5.55
N ASN A 125 -15.22 14.63 4.97
CA ASN A 125 -14.15 15.59 5.27
C ASN A 125 -14.40 16.96 4.66
N ILE A 126 -14.99 17.05 3.46
CA ILE A 126 -15.33 18.36 2.86
C ILE A 126 -16.34 19.08 3.77
N ALA A 127 -17.44 18.41 4.12
CA ALA A 127 -18.46 18.97 5.00
C ALA A 127 -17.93 19.30 6.39
N ASN A 128 -17.17 18.38 7.01
CA ASN A 128 -16.61 18.59 8.35
C ASN A 128 -15.59 19.73 8.38
N ASN A 129 -14.72 19.83 7.38
CA ASN A 129 -13.72 20.90 7.32
C ASN A 129 -14.38 22.25 7.05
N TYR A 130 -15.35 22.33 6.14
CA TYR A 130 -16.13 23.56 5.93
C TYR A 130 -16.81 24.00 7.24
N ASN A 131 -17.48 23.09 7.94
CA ASN A 131 -18.11 23.40 9.22
C ASN A 131 -17.09 23.83 10.30
N ALA A 132 -15.91 23.21 10.35
CA ALA A 132 -14.86 23.58 11.29
C ALA A 132 -14.32 24.99 10.99
N LEU A 133 -14.05 25.29 9.71
CA LEU A 133 -13.61 26.61 9.26
C LEU A 133 -14.70 27.65 9.55
N ASN A 134 -15.95 27.40 9.20
CA ASN A 134 -17.10 28.25 9.51
C ASN A 134 -17.24 28.54 11.01
N ARG A 135 -17.00 27.57 11.90
CA ARG A 135 -17.04 27.81 13.35
C ARG A 135 -15.88 28.66 13.84
N ARG A 136 -14.77 28.65 13.11
CA ARG A 136 -13.53 29.37 13.46
C ARG A 136 -13.55 30.81 12.97
N VAL A 137 -14.05 31.04 11.74
CA VAL A 137 -14.19 32.37 11.13
C VAL A 137 -15.55 33.02 11.41
N GLY A 138 -16.56 32.21 11.69
CA GLY A 138 -17.93 32.66 11.95
C GLY A 138 -18.10 33.30 13.31
N LEU A 139 -19.15 34.11 13.41
CA LEU A 139 -19.48 34.93 14.57
C LEU A 139 -19.64 34.09 15.85
N LYS A 140 -18.88 34.44 16.87
CA LYS A 140 -19.36 34.38 18.26
C LYS A 140 -19.28 35.82 18.72
N LEU A 141 -20.39 36.47 19.11
CA LEU A 141 -20.46 37.51 20.15
C LEU A 141 -21.86 38.15 20.25
N GLN A 142 -22.09 38.79 21.39
CA GLN A 142 -23.38 39.08 22.02
C GLN A 142 -23.82 40.56 21.90
N ASP A 143 -23.04 41.43 21.25
CA ASP A 143 -23.33 42.86 21.03
C ASP A 143 -22.85 43.39 19.64
N SER A 144 -23.29 44.60 19.27
CA SER A 144 -23.13 45.19 17.92
C SER A 144 -21.70 45.66 17.60
N ASP A 145 -20.98 46.16 18.60
CA ASP A 145 -19.63 46.71 18.38
C ASP A 145 -18.62 45.59 18.13
N SER A 146 -18.73 44.51 18.89
CA SER A 146 -17.91 43.30 18.68
C SER A 146 -18.15 42.66 17.32
N ALA A 147 -19.39 42.68 16.82
CA ALA A 147 -19.73 42.13 15.52
C ALA A 147 -19.09 42.93 14.37
N THR A 148 -19.05 44.26 14.50
CA THR A 148 -18.46 45.14 13.49
C THR A 148 -16.94 44.97 13.39
N GLU A 149 -16.25 44.85 14.53
CA GLU A 149 -14.80 44.63 14.53
C GLU A 149 -14.44 43.23 14.02
N HIS A 150 -15.20 42.21 14.40
CA HIS A 150 -15.02 40.85 13.87
C HIS A 150 -15.15 40.82 12.34
N GLN A 151 -16.16 41.51 11.79
CA GLN A 151 -16.33 41.60 10.35
C GLN A 151 -15.10 42.21 9.66
N ARG A 152 -14.57 43.32 10.19
CA ARG A 152 -13.34 43.94 9.65
C ARG A 152 -12.14 43.01 9.72
N GLU A 153 -11.99 42.24 10.80
CA GLU A 153 -10.90 41.28 10.91
C GLU A 153 -11.02 40.12 9.91
N MET A 154 -12.24 39.67 9.62
CA MET A 154 -12.48 38.64 8.60
C MET A 154 -12.25 39.19 7.19
N GLU A 155 -12.62 40.44 6.90
CA GLU A 155 -12.30 41.13 5.64
C GLU A 155 -10.78 41.24 5.45
N ARG A 156 -10.04 41.64 6.49
CA ARG A 156 -8.56 41.67 6.46
C ARG A 156 -7.94 40.29 6.25
N LEU A 157 -8.51 39.26 6.89
CA LEU A 157 -8.03 37.89 6.72
C LEU A 157 -8.28 37.39 5.29
N ARG A 158 -9.47 37.67 4.75
CA ARG A 158 -9.83 37.34 3.37
C ARG A 158 -8.89 38.03 2.37
N ASP A 159 -8.68 39.34 2.51
CA ASP A 159 -7.74 40.10 1.68
C ASP A 159 -6.33 39.51 1.73
N TYR A 160 -5.84 39.14 2.92
CA TYR A 160 -4.55 38.48 3.08
C TYR A 160 -4.49 37.12 2.38
N ILE A 161 -5.56 36.31 2.44
CA ILE A 161 -5.62 35.03 1.74
C ILE A 161 -5.62 35.24 0.24
N GLU A 162 -6.44 36.16 -0.28
CA GLU A 162 -6.57 36.39 -1.72
C GLU A 162 -5.29 36.95 -2.35
N ASN A 163 -4.62 37.86 -1.65
CA ASN A 163 -3.59 38.71 -2.26
C ASN A 163 -2.17 38.41 -1.75
N MET A 164 -2.02 37.85 -0.54
CA MET A 164 -0.70 37.60 0.06
C MET A 164 -0.34 36.12 0.15
N CYS A 165 -1.31 35.20 0.11
CA CYS A 165 -1.03 33.76 0.06
C CYS A 165 -0.72 33.32 -1.37
N GLU A 166 0.47 32.75 -1.59
CA GLU A 166 0.99 32.40 -2.91
C GLU A 166 1.31 30.92 -3.06
N LEU A 167 1.19 30.40 -4.29
CA LEU A 167 1.62 29.08 -4.72
C LEU A 167 2.75 29.18 -5.74
N ILE A 168 3.76 28.32 -5.65
CA ILE A 168 4.62 28.01 -6.81
C ILE A 168 3.79 27.15 -7.75
N VAL A 169 3.61 27.53 -8.99
CA VAL A 169 2.89 26.73 -9.98
C VAL A 169 3.89 26.15 -10.98
N VAL A 170 3.86 24.84 -11.14
CA VAL A 170 4.65 24.11 -12.15
C VAL A 170 3.66 23.57 -13.18
N ILE A 171 3.77 23.99 -14.43
CA ILE A 171 2.91 23.54 -15.53
C ILE A 171 3.77 22.82 -16.55
N THR A 172 3.39 21.61 -16.93
CA THR A 172 4.05 20.87 -18.01
C THR A 172 3.04 20.23 -18.95
N PRO A 173 3.35 20.16 -20.26
CA PRO A 173 2.57 19.38 -21.21
C PRO A 173 2.82 17.87 -21.13
N ASP A 174 3.83 17.42 -20.39
CA ASP A 174 4.12 16.01 -20.18
C ASP A 174 3.67 15.56 -18.78
N VAL A 175 2.61 14.77 -18.73
CA VAL A 175 2.09 14.16 -17.49
C VAL A 175 3.17 13.38 -16.74
N SER A 176 4.11 12.73 -17.44
CA SER A 176 5.20 11.99 -16.82
C SER A 176 6.17 12.90 -16.09
N GLU A 177 6.47 14.07 -16.65
CA GLU A 177 7.30 15.09 -16.02
C GLU A 177 6.60 15.69 -14.80
N ALA A 178 5.29 15.94 -14.87
CA ALA A 178 4.51 16.44 -13.74
C ALA A 178 4.58 15.48 -12.53
N PHE A 179 4.48 14.17 -12.80
CA PHE A 179 4.61 13.16 -11.76
C PHE A 179 6.04 13.02 -11.22
N GLN A 180 7.07 13.23 -12.05
CA GLN A 180 8.45 13.30 -11.54
C GLN A 180 8.64 14.47 -10.57
N PHE A 181 8.05 15.64 -10.88
CA PHE A 181 8.03 16.75 -9.94
C PHE A 181 7.29 16.39 -8.65
N PHE A 182 6.13 15.76 -8.76
CA PHE A 182 5.37 15.27 -7.60
C PHE A 182 6.18 14.31 -6.73
N ASP A 183 6.79 13.28 -7.32
CA ASP A 183 7.62 12.31 -6.60
C ASP A 183 8.77 13.03 -5.86
N SER A 184 9.46 13.97 -6.53
CA SER A 184 10.58 14.73 -5.97
C SER A 184 10.18 15.73 -4.85
N GLN A 185 8.94 16.21 -4.84
CA GLN A 185 8.43 17.12 -3.81
C GLN A 185 7.97 16.34 -2.59
N ASN A 186 7.32 15.19 -2.78
CA ASN A 186 6.88 14.34 -1.67
C ASN A 186 8.05 13.75 -0.87
N ALA A 187 9.21 13.52 -1.51
CA ALA A 187 10.44 13.09 -0.83
C ALA A 187 10.94 14.08 0.25
N ARG A 188 10.56 15.37 0.16
CA ARG A 188 10.94 16.42 1.13
C ARG A 188 9.87 16.72 2.19
N GLY A 189 8.64 16.24 2.00
CA GLY A 189 7.49 16.50 2.87
C GLY A 189 7.09 15.29 3.71
N LYS A 190 5.81 15.23 4.13
CA LYS A 190 5.24 14.00 4.70
C LYS A 190 5.15 12.96 3.60
N ALA A 191 6.08 12.00 3.61
CA ALA A 191 6.16 10.96 2.59
C ALA A 191 4.81 10.24 2.42
N LEU A 192 4.40 10.10 1.15
CA LEU A 192 3.31 9.21 0.79
C LEU A 192 3.74 7.76 1.00
N TYR A 193 2.77 6.87 1.18
CA TYR A 193 3.10 5.47 1.18
C TYR A 193 3.58 5.05 -0.23
N PRO A 194 4.56 4.14 -0.31
CA PRO A 194 5.02 3.53 -1.57
C PRO A 194 3.90 3.14 -2.54
N HIS A 195 2.83 2.54 -2.04
CA HIS A 195 1.70 2.09 -2.86
C HIS A 195 0.86 3.23 -3.44
N ASP A 196 0.82 4.41 -2.81
CA ASP A 196 0.12 5.58 -3.36
C ASP A 196 0.88 6.13 -4.59
N LEU A 197 2.22 6.12 -4.54
CA LEU A 197 3.06 6.50 -5.69
C LEU A 197 2.89 5.51 -6.85
N LEU A 198 2.84 4.20 -6.53
CA LEU A 198 2.59 3.15 -7.52
C LEU A 198 1.20 3.26 -8.15
N LYS A 199 0.16 3.54 -7.34
CA LYS A 199 -1.20 3.77 -7.84
C LYS A 199 -1.22 4.86 -8.92
N ALA A 200 -0.65 6.02 -8.63
CA ALA A 200 -0.59 7.14 -9.56
C ALA A 200 0.16 6.77 -10.85
N TYR A 201 1.32 6.10 -10.72
CA TYR A 201 2.10 5.62 -11.85
C TYR A 201 1.30 4.68 -12.75
N HIS A 202 0.62 3.68 -12.19
CA HIS A 202 -0.12 2.70 -12.98
C HIS A 202 -1.39 3.26 -13.60
N LEU A 203 -2.09 4.20 -12.96
CA LEU A 203 -3.25 4.88 -13.59
C LEU A 203 -2.83 5.66 -14.84
N ARG A 204 -1.62 6.22 -14.87
CA ARG A 204 -1.09 6.89 -16.07
C ARG A 204 -0.90 5.92 -17.25
N GLU A 205 -0.45 4.70 -16.96
CA GLU A 205 -0.24 3.66 -17.99
C GLU A 205 -1.57 3.11 -18.54
N MET A 206 -2.71 3.54 -17.98
CA MET A 206 -4.07 3.16 -18.37
C MET A 206 -4.78 4.21 -19.25
N ASN A 207 -4.05 5.12 -19.90
CA ASN A 207 -4.64 6.22 -20.69
C ASN A 207 -5.56 5.82 -21.87
N THR A 208 -5.62 4.54 -22.23
CA THR A 208 -6.53 4.01 -23.26
C THR A 208 -7.72 3.23 -22.69
N ILE A 209 -7.84 3.13 -21.37
CA ILE A 209 -8.96 2.50 -20.67
C ILE A 209 -10.07 3.54 -20.49
N SER A 210 -11.34 3.10 -20.51
CA SER A 210 -12.46 4.02 -20.32
C SER A 210 -12.47 4.64 -18.93
N GLU A 211 -13.09 5.82 -18.80
CA GLU A 211 -13.22 6.50 -17.51
C GLU A 211 -14.00 5.65 -16.51
N ASP A 212 -15.09 5.00 -16.93
CA ASP A 212 -15.90 4.12 -16.08
C ASP A 212 -15.11 2.93 -15.53
N GLU A 213 -14.27 2.29 -16.36
CA GLU A 213 -13.45 1.16 -15.93
C GLU A 213 -12.31 1.63 -14.99
N THR A 214 -11.72 2.79 -15.29
CA THR A 214 -10.72 3.42 -14.43
C THR A 214 -11.31 3.76 -13.05
N GLU A 215 -12.54 4.30 -13.02
CA GLU A 215 -13.26 4.60 -11.78
C GLU A 215 -13.53 3.34 -10.96
N LYS A 216 -13.94 2.23 -11.60
CA LYS A 216 -14.11 0.93 -10.93
C LYS A 216 -12.81 0.43 -10.30
N ILE A 217 -11.69 0.53 -11.01
CA ILE A 217 -10.37 0.12 -10.52
C ILE A 217 -9.95 0.97 -9.30
N VAL A 218 -10.13 2.29 -9.40
CA VAL A 218 -9.85 3.21 -8.29
C VAL A 218 -10.73 2.90 -7.07
N LYS A 219 -12.01 2.60 -7.30
CA LYS A 219 -12.95 2.22 -6.23
C LYS A 219 -12.53 0.95 -5.50
N ASP A 220 -12.14 -0.07 -6.24
CA ASP A 220 -11.69 -1.35 -5.66
C ASP A 220 -10.38 -1.16 -4.88
N TRP A 221 -9.44 -0.36 -5.40
CA TRP A 221 -8.20 -0.03 -4.69
C TRP A 221 -8.46 0.66 -3.35
N GLU A 222 -9.39 1.62 -3.32
CA GLU A 222 -9.72 2.39 -2.10
C GLU A 222 -10.54 1.60 -1.07
N GLN A 223 -11.05 0.40 -1.40
CA GLN A 223 -11.69 -0.50 -0.41
C GLN A 223 -10.67 -1.11 0.55
N VAL A 224 -9.41 -1.26 0.12
CA VAL A 224 -8.34 -1.77 0.97
C VAL A 224 -7.80 -0.63 1.85
N SER A 225 -7.62 -0.89 3.14
CA SER A 225 -7.08 0.11 4.06
C SER A 225 -5.64 0.48 3.70
N GLN A 226 -5.28 1.75 3.92
CA GLN A 226 -3.93 2.26 3.67
C GLN A 226 -2.85 1.51 4.45
N SER A 227 -3.13 1.13 5.70
CA SER A 227 -2.23 0.29 6.50
C SER A 227 -2.15 -1.14 5.97
N GLY A 228 -3.26 -1.70 5.47
CA GLY A 228 -3.29 -3.02 4.83
C GLY A 228 -2.47 -3.07 3.55
N LEU A 229 -2.57 -2.06 2.69
CA LEU A 229 -1.73 -1.95 1.50
C LEU A 229 -0.27 -1.73 1.85
N ALA A 230 0.04 -0.86 2.81
CA ALA A 230 1.42 -0.62 3.24
C ALA A 230 2.08 -1.90 3.79
N ASP A 231 1.36 -2.66 4.61
CA ASP A 231 1.79 -3.95 5.12
C ASP A 231 1.97 -4.96 3.99
N PHE A 232 0.98 -5.08 3.09
CA PHE A 232 1.05 -6.01 1.97
C PHE A 232 2.24 -5.75 1.03
N PHE A 233 2.41 -4.50 0.58
CA PHE A 233 3.51 -4.15 -0.31
C PHE A 233 4.87 -4.26 0.39
N GLY A 234 5.00 -3.74 1.61
CA GLY A 234 6.27 -3.65 2.31
C GLY A 234 6.72 -4.96 2.95
N ASN A 235 5.82 -5.66 3.63
CA ASN A 235 6.15 -6.85 4.41
C ASN A 235 5.98 -8.17 3.65
N TYR A 236 5.20 -8.21 2.57
CA TYR A 236 5.01 -9.43 1.79
C TYR A 236 5.63 -9.29 0.40
N LEU A 237 5.06 -8.46 -0.48
CA LEU A 237 5.48 -8.40 -1.88
C LEU A 237 6.94 -8.00 -2.06
N TYR A 238 7.38 -6.92 -1.40
CA TYR A 238 8.76 -6.45 -1.50
C TYR A 238 9.75 -7.48 -0.96
N ARG A 239 9.44 -8.10 0.18
CA ARG A 239 10.30 -9.11 0.80
C ARG A 239 10.41 -10.36 -0.06
N ILE A 240 9.32 -10.83 -0.68
CA ILE A 240 9.34 -11.94 -1.63
C ILE A 240 10.30 -11.65 -2.78
N LYS A 241 10.17 -10.50 -3.44
CA LYS A 241 11.01 -10.13 -4.58
C LYS A 241 12.50 -10.09 -4.22
N GLU A 242 12.86 -9.52 -3.07
CA GLU A 242 14.24 -9.49 -2.59
C GLU A 242 14.74 -10.89 -2.20
N TRP A 243 13.96 -11.65 -1.44
CA TRP A 243 14.40 -12.94 -0.92
C TRP A 243 14.51 -14.02 -2.00
N VAL A 244 13.62 -14.03 -2.99
CA VAL A 244 13.75 -14.90 -4.17
C VAL A 244 15.04 -14.59 -4.95
N SER A 245 15.35 -13.30 -5.09
CA SER A 245 16.60 -12.85 -5.72
C SER A 245 17.85 -13.22 -4.89
N GLY A 246 17.68 -13.55 -3.62
CA GLY A 246 18.76 -13.86 -2.69
C GLY A 246 19.36 -12.63 -2.00
N ASN A 247 18.60 -11.54 -1.96
CA ASN A 247 19.00 -10.28 -1.33
C ASN A 247 18.41 -10.14 0.07
N LYS A 248 18.99 -9.23 0.84
CA LYS A 248 18.43 -8.76 2.12
C LYS A 248 17.31 -7.74 1.86
N ALA A 249 16.18 -7.91 2.54
CA ALA A 249 15.02 -7.04 2.41
C ALA A 249 14.97 -6.02 3.57
N ASN A 250 15.31 -4.78 3.26
CA ASN A 250 15.18 -3.64 4.19
C ASN A 250 13.72 -3.14 4.26
N VAL A 251 13.50 -1.84 4.11
CA VAL A 251 12.17 -1.21 4.10
C VAL A 251 11.85 -0.74 2.69
N LEU A 252 10.62 -1.01 2.23
CA LEU A 252 10.10 -0.47 0.97
C LEU A 252 9.93 1.06 1.11
N ASN A 253 10.53 1.81 0.19
CA ASN A 253 10.52 3.26 0.15
C ASN A 253 10.68 3.76 -1.29
N GLU A 254 10.57 5.08 -1.50
CA GLU A 254 10.64 5.73 -2.81
C GLU A 254 11.88 5.38 -3.67
N HIS A 255 12.99 4.96 -3.07
CA HIS A 255 14.20 4.60 -3.81
C HIS A 255 14.12 3.19 -4.42
N ASN A 256 13.39 2.27 -3.80
CA ASN A 256 13.27 0.88 -4.27
C ASN A 256 11.87 0.51 -4.80
N ILE A 257 10.88 1.41 -4.76
CA ILE A 257 9.54 1.15 -5.36
C ILE A 257 9.57 0.86 -6.85
N HIS A 258 10.64 1.24 -7.57
CA HIS A 258 10.73 1.11 -9.02
C HIS A 258 10.58 -0.34 -9.50
N MET A 259 10.87 -1.34 -8.67
CA MET A 259 10.66 -2.76 -8.99
C MET A 259 9.19 -3.12 -9.25
N PHE A 260 8.25 -2.31 -8.75
CA PHE A 260 6.82 -2.50 -8.97
C PHE A 260 6.28 -1.73 -10.19
N LYS A 261 7.07 -0.82 -10.77
CA LYS A 261 6.67 -0.04 -11.97
C LYS A 261 6.55 -0.93 -13.23
N GLY A 262 7.33 -2.01 -13.29
CA GLY A 262 7.10 -3.08 -14.26
C GLY A 262 7.35 -2.74 -15.74
N ILE A 263 6.83 -3.60 -16.62
CA ILE A 263 6.93 -3.51 -18.08
C ILE A 263 5.83 -2.60 -18.62
N THR A 264 6.20 -1.49 -19.26
CA THR A 264 5.23 -0.54 -19.85
C THR A 264 4.68 -1.04 -21.19
N ARG A 265 3.56 -0.45 -21.65
CA ARG A 265 2.97 -0.76 -22.96
C ARG A 265 3.93 -0.55 -24.13
N PHE A 266 4.89 0.37 -23.99
CA PHE A 266 5.86 0.71 -25.04
C PHE A 266 7.08 -0.22 -25.10
N SER A 267 7.32 -1.04 -24.08
CA SER A 267 8.44 -2.00 -24.08
C SER A 267 8.27 -3.07 -25.16
N ARG A 268 9.17 -3.09 -26.15
CA ARG A 268 9.14 -4.01 -27.31
C ARG A 268 10.23 -5.08 -27.30
N THR A 269 11.00 -5.20 -26.21
CA THR A 269 12.06 -6.21 -26.11
C THR A 269 11.46 -7.61 -26.08
N PRO A 270 12.18 -8.65 -26.52
CA PRO A 270 11.71 -10.04 -26.41
C PRO A 270 11.33 -10.42 -24.98
N TYR A 271 12.10 -9.96 -24.00
CA TYR A 271 11.79 -10.10 -22.57
C TYR A 271 10.43 -9.50 -22.21
N ALA A 272 10.15 -8.27 -22.64
CA ALA A 272 8.88 -7.62 -22.38
C ALA A 272 7.71 -8.31 -23.09
N GLN A 273 7.93 -8.75 -24.33
CA GLN A 273 6.92 -9.44 -25.12
C GLN A 273 6.54 -10.79 -24.50
N PHE A 274 7.49 -11.55 -23.93
CA PHE A 274 7.20 -12.81 -23.26
C PHE A 274 6.13 -12.67 -22.17
N TYR A 275 6.35 -11.76 -21.21
CA TYR A 275 5.41 -11.54 -20.11
C TYR A 275 4.10 -10.90 -20.58
N LYS A 276 4.16 -9.95 -21.53
CA LYS A 276 2.96 -9.36 -22.12
C LYS A 276 2.09 -10.40 -22.81
N SER A 277 2.69 -11.29 -23.60
CA SER A 277 1.96 -12.36 -24.29
C SER A 277 1.31 -13.33 -23.30
N ALA A 278 2.00 -13.69 -22.22
CA ALA A 278 1.44 -14.54 -21.17
C ALA A 278 0.20 -13.90 -20.53
N TYR A 279 0.30 -12.64 -20.12
CA TYR A 279 -0.84 -11.90 -19.57
C TYR A 279 -1.97 -11.74 -20.58
N CYS A 280 -1.68 -11.32 -21.83
CA CYS A 280 -2.71 -11.15 -22.86
C CYS A 280 -3.44 -12.46 -23.17
N TYR A 281 -2.73 -13.59 -23.16
CA TYR A 281 -3.35 -14.89 -23.32
C TYR A 281 -4.28 -15.22 -22.14
N ALA A 282 -3.81 -15.04 -20.91
CA ALA A 282 -4.62 -15.27 -19.71
C ALA A 282 -5.86 -14.37 -19.68
N ASP A 283 -5.71 -13.07 -19.96
CA ASP A 283 -6.82 -12.11 -20.06
C ASP A 283 -7.81 -12.48 -21.16
N MET A 284 -7.33 -12.87 -22.35
CA MET A 284 -8.19 -13.32 -23.44
C MET A 284 -9.01 -14.56 -23.05
N VAL A 285 -8.39 -15.54 -22.39
CA VAL A 285 -9.09 -16.76 -21.94
C VAL A 285 -10.11 -16.41 -20.87
N ASN A 286 -9.69 -15.70 -19.81
CA ASN A 286 -10.52 -15.38 -18.65
C ASN A 286 -11.68 -14.43 -18.97
N SER A 287 -11.51 -13.54 -19.95
CA SER A 287 -12.54 -12.59 -20.38
C SER A 287 -13.49 -13.17 -21.45
N SER A 288 -13.25 -14.39 -21.93
CA SER A 288 -14.10 -15.05 -22.92
C SER A 288 -15.16 -15.95 -22.29
N ALA A 289 -16.11 -16.42 -23.10
CA ALA A 289 -17.03 -17.49 -22.67
C ALA A 289 -16.37 -18.88 -22.61
N MET A 290 -15.10 -19.02 -23.01
CA MET A 290 -14.44 -20.32 -23.16
C MET A 290 -14.36 -21.10 -21.83
N PRO A 291 -13.90 -20.53 -20.69
CA PRO A 291 -13.91 -21.23 -19.41
C PRO A 291 -15.28 -21.79 -19.05
N PHE A 292 -16.33 -20.99 -19.27
CA PHE A 292 -17.71 -21.39 -19.01
C PHE A 292 -18.18 -22.52 -19.93
N VAL A 293 -17.96 -22.39 -21.24
CA VAL A 293 -18.47 -23.34 -22.25
C VAL A 293 -17.74 -24.68 -22.20
N SER A 294 -16.42 -24.65 -22.02
CA SER A 294 -15.58 -25.86 -22.04
C SER A 294 -15.36 -26.46 -20.66
N GLY A 295 -15.77 -25.76 -19.59
CA GLY A 295 -15.45 -26.13 -18.22
C GLY A 295 -13.95 -25.97 -17.88
N THR A 296 -13.15 -25.35 -18.75
CA THR A 296 -11.74 -25.07 -18.44
C THR A 296 -11.65 -24.03 -17.33
N ARG A 297 -10.65 -24.20 -16.47
CA ARG A 297 -10.36 -23.29 -15.36
C ARG A 297 -9.80 -21.97 -15.86
N ASN A 298 -9.98 -20.90 -15.09
CA ASN A 298 -9.29 -19.64 -15.34
C ASN A 298 -7.78 -19.84 -15.27
N VAL A 299 -7.05 -19.03 -16.02
CA VAL A 299 -5.58 -19.06 -16.10
C VAL A 299 -5.02 -17.94 -15.23
N ASN A 300 -4.06 -18.25 -14.35
CA ASN A 300 -3.36 -17.21 -13.60
C ASN A 300 -2.54 -16.35 -14.57
N ALA A 301 -2.73 -15.03 -14.48
CA ALA A 301 -2.04 -14.05 -15.33
C ALA A 301 -0.74 -13.53 -14.69
N PHE A 302 -0.41 -13.99 -13.49
CA PHE A 302 0.63 -13.40 -12.63
C PHE A 302 1.55 -14.48 -12.03
N GLN A 303 2.78 -14.05 -11.71
CA GLN A 303 3.70 -14.77 -10.82
C GLN A 303 4.48 -13.77 -9.96
N LEU A 304 4.63 -14.03 -8.66
CA LEU A 304 5.18 -13.08 -7.68
C LEU A 304 6.63 -12.68 -7.97
N ASP A 305 7.43 -13.60 -8.49
CA ASP A 305 8.84 -13.40 -8.83
C ASP A 305 9.07 -12.83 -10.24
N THR A 306 7.99 -12.59 -11.00
CA THR A 306 8.08 -12.03 -12.36
C THR A 306 7.86 -10.51 -12.39
N PRO A 307 8.24 -9.82 -13.48
CA PRO A 307 7.93 -8.41 -13.67
C PRO A 307 6.43 -8.19 -13.81
N ILE A 308 5.93 -7.12 -13.18
CA ILE A 308 4.55 -6.70 -13.32
C ILE A 308 4.37 -6.00 -14.67
N ILE A 309 3.20 -6.10 -15.29
CA ILE A 309 2.85 -5.26 -16.44
C ILE A 309 2.21 -3.97 -15.93
N ALA A 310 2.71 -2.84 -16.40
CA ALA A 310 2.26 -1.55 -15.92
C ALA A 310 0.84 -1.23 -16.43
N GLY A 311 -0.01 -0.71 -15.56
CA GLY A 311 -1.37 -0.28 -15.90
C GLY A 311 -2.40 -1.06 -15.09
N LYS A 312 -3.53 -1.39 -15.74
CA LYS A 312 -4.57 -2.26 -15.18
C LYS A 312 -4.03 -3.57 -14.59
N PRO A 313 -3.05 -4.27 -15.21
CA PRO A 313 -2.54 -5.53 -14.68
C PRO A 313 -1.92 -5.40 -13.27
N PHE A 314 -1.35 -4.24 -12.92
CA PHE A 314 -0.83 -4.01 -11.57
C PHE A 314 -1.93 -3.99 -10.50
N PHE A 315 -3.08 -3.40 -10.81
CA PHE A 315 -4.22 -3.36 -9.89
C PHE A 315 -4.80 -4.76 -9.69
N GLU A 316 -4.90 -5.52 -10.77
CA GLU A 316 -5.36 -6.91 -10.74
C GLU A 316 -4.39 -7.82 -9.98
N TYR A 317 -3.09 -7.71 -10.27
CA TYR A 317 -2.01 -8.38 -9.53
C TYR A 317 -2.13 -8.09 -8.03
N THR A 318 -2.28 -6.81 -7.65
CA THR A 318 -2.35 -6.39 -6.25
C THR A 318 -3.57 -7.00 -5.57
N LYS A 319 -4.75 -6.92 -6.21
CA LYS A 319 -6.00 -7.46 -5.68
C LYS A 319 -5.94 -8.99 -5.55
N HIS A 320 -5.42 -9.67 -6.56
CA HIS A 320 -5.29 -11.12 -6.60
C HIS A 320 -4.44 -11.62 -5.41
N TYR A 321 -3.20 -11.16 -5.27
CA TYR A 321 -2.33 -11.65 -4.19
C TYR A 321 -2.71 -11.12 -2.81
N TYR A 322 -3.35 -9.94 -2.71
CA TYR A 322 -3.89 -9.47 -1.44
C TYR A 322 -5.00 -10.41 -0.94
N ASN A 323 -5.89 -10.85 -1.84
CA ASN A 323 -6.96 -11.79 -1.51
C ASN A 323 -6.40 -13.17 -1.12
N ILE A 324 -5.42 -13.69 -1.86
CA ILE A 324 -4.77 -14.96 -1.50
C ILE A 324 -4.10 -14.86 -0.12
N LEU A 325 -3.38 -13.77 0.16
CA LEU A 325 -2.79 -13.58 1.47
C LEU A 325 -3.85 -13.53 2.57
N LYS A 326 -4.99 -12.88 2.31
CA LYS A 326 -6.10 -12.82 3.27
C LYS A 326 -6.76 -14.18 3.51
N ASP A 327 -6.86 -15.01 2.47
CA ASP A 327 -7.29 -16.41 2.59
C ASP A 327 -6.30 -17.19 3.48
N ILE A 328 -5.00 -17.16 3.18
CA ILE A 328 -3.95 -17.81 3.99
C ILE A 328 -3.96 -17.36 5.45
N GLN A 329 -4.27 -16.09 5.71
CA GLN A 329 -4.34 -15.53 7.06
C GLN A 329 -5.64 -15.83 7.79
N ASN A 330 -6.68 -16.29 7.10
CA ASN A 330 -8.00 -16.57 7.67
C ASN A 330 -8.19 -18.05 7.92
N ASN A 331 -7.96 -18.51 9.15
CA ASN A 331 -8.11 -19.92 9.51
C ASN A 331 -9.55 -20.34 9.85
N ASN A 332 -10.55 -19.67 9.29
CA ASN A 332 -11.95 -20.00 9.50
C ASN A 332 -12.27 -21.34 8.80
N LYS A 333 -13.05 -22.19 9.46
CA LYS A 333 -13.44 -23.50 8.93
C LYS A 333 -14.27 -23.41 7.63
N TYR A 334 -14.99 -22.31 7.43
CA TYR A 334 -15.99 -22.17 6.36
C TYR A 334 -15.66 -21.06 5.34
N GLU A 335 -14.53 -20.38 5.48
CA GLU A 335 -14.11 -19.29 4.59
C GLU A 335 -12.70 -19.54 4.10
N GLY A 336 -12.43 -19.27 2.82
CA GLY A 336 -11.12 -19.52 2.21
C GLY A 336 -10.95 -20.93 1.68
N PHE A 337 -9.78 -21.21 1.11
CA PHE A 337 -9.46 -22.49 0.47
C PHE A 337 -8.17 -23.13 0.98
N TYR A 338 -7.20 -22.31 1.36
CA TYR A 338 -5.85 -22.80 1.63
C TYR A 338 -5.68 -23.24 3.08
N ILE A 339 -5.92 -22.35 4.02
CA ILE A 339 -5.70 -22.61 5.44
C ILE A 339 -7.05 -22.58 6.15
N ASN A 340 -7.72 -23.74 6.22
CA ASN A 340 -9.05 -23.85 6.82
C ASN A 340 -9.01 -24.86 7.97
N ASP A 341 -9.47 -24.45 9.16
CA ASP A 341 -9.54 -25.33 10.34
C ASP A 341 -8.18 -25.94 10.73
N ASN A 342 -7.06 -25.37 10.25
CA ASN A 342 -5.73 -25.92 10.41
C ASN A 342 -5.24 -25.76 11.85
N ILE A 343 -4.91 -26.88 12.49
CA ILE A 343 -4.59 -26.94 13.92
C ILE A 343 -3.29 -26.21 14.29
N ILE A 344 -2.29 -26.21 13.39
CA ILE A 344 -1.06 -25.45 13.58
C ILE A 344 -1.43 -23.98 13.64
N VAL A 345 -2.10 -23.46 12.62
CA VAL A 345 -2.45 -22.04 12.53
C VAL A 345 -3.38 -21.60 13.66
N LYS A 346 -4.34 -22.43 14.10
CA LYS A 346 -5.18 -22.15 15.29
C LYS A 346 -4.32 -21.92 16.54
N THR A 347 -3.30 -22.76 16.72
CA THR A 347 -2.36 -22.67 17.85
C THR A 347 -1.58 -21.35 17.79
N LEU A 348 -1.05 -21.00 16.61
CA LEU A 348 -0.32 -19.74 16.40
C LEU A 348 -1.21 -18.53 16.66
N ASP A 349 -2.45 -18.55 16.18
CA ASP A 349 -3.42 -17.47 16.35
C ASP A 349 -3.93 -17.32 17.78
N ARG A 350 -3.91 -18.39 18.59
CA ARG A 350 -4.31 -18.32 20.00
C ARG A 350 -3.17 -17.80 20.87
N HIS A 351 -1.96 -18.34 20.69
CA HIS A 351 -0.87 -18.15 21.66
C HIS A 351 0.26 -17.22 21.18
N LEU A 352 0.42 -17.01 19.87
CA LEU A 352 1.59 -16.31 19.30
C LEU A 352 1.23 -15.03 18.53
N LYS A 353 0.08 -14.42 18.81
CA LYS A 353 -0.34 -13.15 18.17
C LYS A 353 0.48 -11.93 18.56
N LYS A 354 1.15 -11.96 19.72
CA LYS A 354 1.86 -10.80 20.29
C LYS A 354 3.36 -11.01 20.28
N GLY A 355 4.12 -9.92 20.19
CA GLY A 355 5.58 -9.93 20.25
C GLY A 355 6.24 -9.88 18.89
N ILE A 356 7.33 -9.11 18.80
CA ILE A 356 8.06 -8.87 17.54
C ILE A 356 8.56 -10.19 16.93
N GLY A 357 9.17 -11.05 17.74
CA GLY A 357 9.68 -12.34 17.28
C GLY A 357 8.60 -13.25 16.69
N ASN A 358 7.44 -13.34 17.36
CA ASN A 358 6.31 -14.12 16.85
C ASN A 358 5.77 -13.55 15.54
N GLY A 359 5.65 -12.21 15.45
CA GLY A 359 5.24 -11.53 14.22
C GLY A 359 6.19 -11.80 13.04
N ILE A 360 7.51 -11.80 13.29
CA ILE A 360 8.50 -12.15 12.27
C ILE A 360 8.32 -13.60 11.81
N ALA A 361 8.22 -14.56 12.74
CA ALA A 361 8.05 -15.97 12.39
C ALA A 361 6.75 -16.22 11.61
N ARG A 362 5.65 -15.58 12.03
CA ARG A 362 4.35 -15.66 11.33
C ARG A 362 4.43 -15.08 9.92
N LEU A 363 5.09 -13.93 9.74
CA LEU A 363 5.31 -13.34 8.43
C LEU A 363 6.13 -14.26 7.52
N LEU A 364 7.21 -14.87 8.06
CA LEU A 364 8.04 -15.80 7.29
C LEU A 364 7.25 -17.01 6.81
N PHE A 365 6.41 -17.57 7.68
CA PHE A 365 5.46 -18.64 7.37
C PHE A 365 4.48 -18.21 6.27
N ASP A 366 3.68 -17.16 6.51
CA ASP A 366 2.66 -16.68 5.56
C ASP A 366 3.25 -16.37 4.18
N THR A 367 4.45 -15.77 4.15
CA THR A 367 5.14 -15.42 2.90
C THR A 367 5.59 -16.65 2.13
N SER A 368 6.01 -17.71 2.84
CA SER A 368 6.42 -18.97 2.22
C SER A 368 5.21 -19.71 1.65
N VAL A 369 4.09 -19.71 2.38
CA VAL A 369 2.80 -20.25 1.92
C VAL A 369 2.29 -19.48 0.70
N LEU A 370 2.33 -18.15 0.73
CA LEU A 370 1.91 -17.31 -0.40
C LEU A 370 2.72 -17.61 -1.67
N LEU A 371 4.05 -17.78 -1.55
CA LEU A 371 4.91 -18.10 -2.69
C LEU A 371 4.70 -19.54 -3.21
N TYR A 372 4.39 -20.49 -2.33
CA TYR A 372 4.01 -21.84 -2.76
C TYR A 372 2.70 -21.81 -3.55
N VAL A 373 1.68 -21.11 -3.04
CA VAL A 373 0.37 -20.99 -3.69
C VAL A 373 0.52 -20.39 -5.08
N ASP A 374 1.27 -19.28 -5.20
CA ASP A 374 1.58 -18.65 -6.48
C ASP A 374 2.22 -19.60 -7.50
N ARG A 375 3.10 -20.48 -7.04
CA ARG A 375 3.90 -21.36 -7.90
C ARG A 375 3.18 -22.62 -8.34
N PHE A 376 2.43 -23.25 -7.44
CA PHE A 376 2.01 -24.63 -7.62
C PHE A 376 0.50 -24.84 -7.53
N CYS A 377 -0.26 -23.89 -6.98
CA CYS A 377 -1.70 -24.02 -6.88
C CYS A 377 -2.38 -23.43 -8.13
N PRO A 378 -3.43 -24.07 -8.67
CA PRO A 378 -4.19 -23.50 -9.78
C PRO A 378 -4.93 -22.22 -9.35
N GLU A 379 -5.26 -21.35 -10.32
CA GLU A 379 -6.03 -20.11 -10.09
C GLU A 379 -7.42 -20.39 -9.50
N THR A 380 -8.00 -21.52 -9.88
CA THR A 380 -9.27 -22.02 -9.35
C THR A 380 -9.03 -22.95 -8.17
N TYR A 381 -10.10 -23.40 -7.51
CA TYR A 381 -10.08 -24.45 -6.49
C TYR A 381 -9.00 -25.53 -6.69
N PRO A 382 -8.03 -25.64 -5.75
CA PRO A 382 -7.06 -26.72 -5.75
C PRO A 382 -7.74 -28.08 -5.77
N THR A 383 -7.17 -29.03 -6.50
CA THR A 383 -7.62 -30.42 -6.44
C THR A 383 -7.25 -31.04 -5.09
N LYS A 384 -7.80 -32.23 -4.79
CA LYS A 384 -7.44 -32.95 -3.56
C LYS A 384 -5.93 -33.26 -3.51
N GLU A 385 -5.34 -33.61 -4.65
CA GLU A 385 -3.91 -33.88 -4.76
C GLU A 385 -3.07 -32.62 -4.50
N ASP A 386 -3.49 -31.48 -5.07
CA ASP A 386 -2.84 -30.18 -4.81
C ASP A 386 -2.88 -29.85 -3.30
N MET A 387 -4.01 -30.09 -2.64
CA MET A 387 -4.17 -29.85 -1.21
C MET A 387 -3.33 -30.80 -0.35
N GLU A 388 -3.23 -32.08 -0.70
CA GLU A 388 -2.39 -33.04 0.03
C GLU A 388 -0.90 -32.67 -0.01
N LEU A 389 -0.41 -32.17 -1.15
CA LEU A 389 0.96 -31.68 -1.29
C LEU A 389 1.15 -30.34 -0.58
N PHE A 390 0.16 -29.45 -0.67
CA PHE A 390 0.14 -28.17 0.02
C PHE A 390 0.20 -28.35 1.55
N GLU A 391 -0.59 -29.26 2.12
CA GLU A 391 -0.60 -29.53 3.56
C GLU A 391 0.75 -30.04 4.06
N GLN A 392 1.44 -30.89 3.28
CA GLN A 392 2.82 -31.30 3.59
C GLN A 392 3.77 -30.11 3.57
N PHE A 393 3.64 -29.23 2.58
CA PHE A 393 4.46 -28.02 2.51
C PHE A 393 4.19 -27.07 3.69
N VAL A 394 2.94 -26.93 4.13
CA VAL A 394 2.57 -26.11 5.29
C VAL A 394 3.32 -26.56 6.54
N VAL A 395 3.49 -27.87 6.74
CA VAL A 395 4.31 -28.40 7.84
C VAL A 395 5.76 -27.96 7.68
N TYR A 396 6.38 -28.15 6.51
CA TYR A 396 7.77 -27.71 6.30
C TYR A 396 7.97 -26.20 6.46
N ALA A 397 7.04 -25.39 5.94
CA ALA A 397 7.06 -23.94 6.08
C ALA A 397 6.95 -23.52 7.55
N PHE A 398 6.07 -24.17 8.31
CA PHE A 398 5.93 -23.97 9.74
C PHE A 398 7.22 -24.35 10.48
N ILE A 399 7.75 -25.56 10.27
CA ILE A 399 8.98 -26.02 10.93
C ILE A 399 10.13 -25.09 10.62
N TRP A 400 10.31 -24.67 9.37
CA TRP A 400 11.37 -23.75 8.98
C TRP A 400 11.21 -22.37 9.65
N ALA A 401 10.01 -21.77 9.61
CA ALA A 401 9.79 -20.43 10.18
C ALA A 401 9.86 -20.43 11.72
N TYR A 402 9.34 -21.46 12.37
CA TYR A 402 9.33 -21.56 13.83
C TYR A 402 10.61 -22.18 14.40
N SER A 403 11.47 -22.81 13.58
CA SER A 403 12.84 -23.14 13.99
C SER A 403 13.63 -21.87 14.31
N LEU A 404 13.46 -20.83 13.50
CA LEU A 404 14.01 -19.51 13.79
C LEU A 404 13.44 -18.97 15.11
N ARG A 405 12.12 -19.09 15.33
CA ARG A 405 11.51 -18.58 16.57
C ARG A 405 12.02 -19.29 17.81
N ALA A 406 12.13 -20.62 17.75
CA ALA A 406 12.51 -21.47 18.87
C ALA A 406 13.95 -21.24 19.33
N GLN A 407 14.86 -20.91 18.41
CA GLN A 407 16.31 -20.82 18.68
C GLN A 407 16.79 -19.44 19.18
N TYR A 408 15.87 -18.50 19.42
CA TYR A 408 16.19 -17.15 19.91
C TYR A 408 15.31 -16.76 21.10
N THR A 409 15.93 -16.25 22.17
CA THR A 409 15.22 -15.60 23.27
C THR A 409 14.60 -14.28 22.84
N ASN A 410 15.33 -13.48 22.06
CA ASN A 410 14.87 -12.24 21.47
C ASN A 410 15.08 -12.28 19.95
N LEU A 411 14.01 -12.53 19.20
CA LEU A 411 14.05 -12.56 17.74
C LEU A 411 13.76 -11.18 17.15
N GLY A 412 14.73 -10.64 16.40
CA GLY A 412 14.62 -9.40 15.64
C GLY A 412 14.97 -9.58 14.15
N TRP A 413 14.72 -8.54 13.35
CA TRP A 413 14.87 -8.59 11.89
C TRP A 413 16.28 -8.90 11.41
N LEU A 414 17.33 -8.45 12.11
CA LEU A 414 18.72 -8.77 11.71
C LEU A 414 18.97 -10.28 11.77
N SER A 415 18.55 -10.94 12.86
CA SER A 415 18.65 -12.39 13.03
C SER A 415 17.83 -13.12 11.96
N ALA A 416 16.60 -12.69 11.71
CA ALA A 416 15.73 -13.27 10.69
C ALA A 416 16.34 -13.16 9.29
N GLN A 417 16.91 -12.02 8.93
CA GLN A 417 17.58 -11.87 7.63
C GLN A 417 18.82 -12.75 7.52
N ASN A 418 19.63 -12.87 8.57
CA ASN A 418 20.78 -13.77 8.54
C ASN A 418 20.35 -15.24 8.42
N TYR A 419 19.27 -15.64 9.09
CA TYR A 419 18.67 -16.97 8.98
C TYR A 419 18.21 -17.29 7.55
N ILE A 420 17.42 -16.39 6.93
CA ILE A 420 16.95 -16.56 5.55
C ILE A 420 18.13 -16.58 4.58
N MET A 421 19.17 -15.77 4.80
CA MET A 421 20.35 -15.77 3.92
C MET A 421 21.27 -16.97 4.12
N GLY A 422 21.02 -17.85 5.11
CA GLY A 422 21.91 -18.96 5.45
C GLY A 422 23.24 -18.49 6.06
N LEU A 423 23.26 -17.31 6.68
CA LEU A 423 24.42 -16.69 7.33
C LEU A 423 24.39 -16.87 8.86
N SER A 424 23.36 -17.55 9.37
CA SER A 424 23.22 -17.86 10.79
C SER A 424 23.75 -19.27 11.07
N ASP A 425 24.29 -19.44 12.27
CA ASP A 425 24.67 -20.72 12.88
C ASP A 425 23.46 -21.57 13.33
N LYS A 426 22.23 -21.04 13.26
CA LYS A 426 21.03 -21.75 13.68
C LYS A 426 20.66 -22.87 12.72
N ILE A 427 20.08 -23.93 13.27
CA ILE A 427 19.52 -25.05 12.51
C ILE A 427 18.42 -24.52 11.59
N ASN A 428 18.36 -25.03 10.36
CA ASN A 428 17.41 -24.64 9.30
C ASN A 428 17.63 -23.23 8.72
N ALA A 429 18.78 -22.59 8.98
CA ALA A 429 19.15 -21.34 8.33
C ALA A 429 19.45 -21.56 6.83
N PHE A 430 18.45 -21.30 5.98
CA PHE A 430 18.58 -21.28 4.52
C PHE A 430 17.48 -20.43 3.88
N ASN A 431 17.66 -20.08 2.61
CA ASN A 431 16.71 -19.27 1.86
C ASN A 431 15.57 -20.12 1.30
N MET A 432 14.50 -20.26 2.09
CA MET A 432 13.26 -20.95 1.72
C MET A 432 12.64 -20.39 0.43
N TYR A 433 12.61 -19.07 0.27
CA TYR A 433 11.98 -18.41 -0.88
C TYR A 433 12.70 -18.70 -2.19
N LYS A 434 14.04 -18.63 -2.18
CA LYS A 434 14.88 -19.00 -3.32
C LYS A 434 14.82 -20.49 -3.61
N LEU A 435 14.60 -21.34 -2.60
CA LEU A 435 14.38 -22.76 -2.80
C LEU A 435 13.06 -22.99 -3.54
N ILE A 436 11.95 -22.43 -3.05
CA ILE A 436 10.62 -22.51 -3.70
C ILE A 436 10.68 -22.02 -5.15
N ALA A 437 11.27 -20.85 -5.38
CA ALA A 437 11.37 -20.23 -6.70
C ALA A 437 12.30 -20.96 -7.69
N LYS A 438 13.03 -22.00 -7.27
CA LYS A 438 13.83 -22.83 -8.16
C LYS A 438 13.14 -24.12 -8.57
N GLN A 439 12.06 -24.50 -7.89
CA GLN A 439 11.37 -25.74 -8.15
C GLN A 439 10.27 -25.55 -9.18
N ASP A 440 10.14 -26.57 -10.00
CA ASP A 440 9.19 -26.74 -11.09
C ASP A 440 7.92 -27.49 -10.65
N THR A 441 7.98 -28.27 -9.56
CA THR A 441 6.83 -29.01 -9.03
C THR A 441 6.80 -29.02 -7.50
N SER A 442 5.61 -29.23 -6.92
CA SER A 442 5.47 -29.43 -5.46
C SER A 442 6.29 -30.61 -4.96
N SER A 443 6.32 -31.72 -5.70
CA SER A 443 7.06 -32.92 -5.30
C SER A 443 8.58 -32.69 -5.28
N SER A 444 9.14 -31.98 -6.28
CA SER A 444 10.57 -31.64 -6.27
C SER A 444 10.92 -30.70 -5.11
N LEU A 445 10.03 -29.76 -4.77
CA LEU A 445 10.18 -28.92 -3.59
C LEU A 445 10.14 -29.71 -2.29
N LEU A 446 9.15 -30.57 -2.09
CA LEU A 446 9.04 -31.38 -0.88
C LEU A 446 10.25 -32.29 -0.69
N SER A 447 10.76 -32.90 -1.77
CA SER A 447 11.98 -33.69 -1.73
C SER A 447 13.19 -32.84 -1.32
N ALA A 448 13.35 -31.65 -1.90
CA ALA A 448 14.46 -30.77 -1.55
C ALA A 448 14.38 -30.23 -0.11
N LEU A 449 13.17 -30.09 0.43
CA LEU A 449 12.93 -29.71 1.82
C LEU A 449 13.24 -30.84 2.79
N ALA A 450 12.89 -32.09 2.43
CA ALA A 450 13.19 -33.26 3.24
C ALA A 450 14.70 -33.42 3.50
N ASP A 451 15.55 -33.07 2.52
CA ASP A 451 17.00 -33.10 2.67
C ASP A 451 17.57 -31.92 3.48
N LYS A 452 16.83 -30.80 3.57
CA LYS A 452 17.33 -29.53 4.13
C LYS A 452 16.83 -29.23 5.53
N VAL A 453 15.60 -29.60 5.84
CA VAL A 453 14.97 -29.29 7.12
C VAL A 453 15.36 -30.37 8.13
N ASN A 454 15.98 -29.94 9.21
CA ASN A 454 16.54 -30.78 10.26
C ASN A 454 15.76 -30.59 11.57
N PRO A 455 15.67 -31.65 12.39
CA PRO A 455 15.06 -31.58 13.72
C PRO A 455 15.89 -30.73 14.68
N LEU A 456 15.20 -30.07 15.62
CA LEU A 456 15.82 -29.38 16.76
C LEU A 456 15.99 -30.32 17.96
N SER A 457 16.95 -30.02 18.83
CA SER A 457 17.15 -30.65 20.14
C SER A 457 16.81 -29.70 21.29
N ASN A 458 16.76 -30.22 22.52
CA ASN A 458 16.53 -29.40 23.72
C ASN A 458 17.55 -28.25 23.86
N ASP A 459 18.81 -28.48 23.49
CA ASP A 459 19.88 -27.48 23.60
C ASP A 459 19.70 -26.30 22.63
N ASP A 460 18.94 -26.51 21.54
CA ASP A 460 18.66 -25.50 20.53
C ASP A 460 17.56 -24.53 20.97
N ILE A 461 16.65 -24.95 21.86
CA ILE A 461 15.49 -24.15 22.27
C ILE A 461 15.94 -23.05 23.24
N LYS A 462 15.65 -21.80 22.87
CA LYS A 462 15.91 -20.57 23.64
C LYS A 462 14.68 -19.69 23.82
N ASP A 463 13.56 -20.08 23.22
CA ASP A 463 12.28 -19.41 23.38
C ASP A 463 11.69 -19.71 24.76
N GLY A 464 11.64 -18.71 25.63
CA GLY A 464 11.16 -18.85 27.01
C GLY A 464 9.74 -19.42 27.11
N TRP A 465 8.83 -19.03 26.21
CA TRP A 465 7.46 -19.59 26.19
C TRP A 465 7.48 -21.09 25.86
N ALA A 466 8.30 -21.49 24.90
CA ALA A 466 8.44 -22.88 24.50
C ALA A 466 9.14 -23.73 25.60
N GLN A 467 10.04 -23.12 26.38
CA GLN A 467 10.73 -23.74 27.51
C GLN A 467 9.83 -23.87 28.76
N GLU A 468 9.02 -22.87 29.09
CA GLU A 468 8.13 -22.87 30.27
C GLU A 468 7.10 -24.00 30.20
N CYS A 469 6.57 -24.30 29.01
CA CYS A 469 5.69 -25.44 28.80
C CYS A 469 6.42 -26.80 28.95
N TYR A 470 7.75 -26.83 28.92
CA TYR A 470 8.57 -28.05 29.04
C TYR A 470 8.96 -28.37 30.50
N GLU A 471 9.08 -27.36 31.37
CA GLU A 471 9.64 -27.51 32.72
C GLU A 471 8.65 -27.99 33.80
N TYR A 472 7.35 -28.13 33.49
CA TYR A 472 6.35 -28.52 34.49
C TYR A 472 5.96 -30.01 34.43
N SER A 473 6.90 -30.92 34.74
CA SER A 473 6.56 -32.10 35.56
C SER A 473 7.83 -32.70 36.18
N GLY A 474 7.97 -32.60 37.51
CA GLY A 474 9.09 -33.17 38.28
C GLY A 474 9.13 -34.71 38.33
N LYS A 475 8.62 -35.39 37.30
CA LYS A 475 8.54 -36.86 37.21
C LYS A 475 8.77 -37.36 35.78
N GLY A 476 9.90 -37.02 35.16
CA GLY A 476 10.48 -37.78 34.03
C GLY A 476 9.65 -37.97 32.75
N ASP A 477 8.41 -37.48 32.68
CA ASP A 477 7.53 -37.45 31.51
C ASP A 477 7.61 -36.05 30.88
N THR A 478 8.74 -35.69 30.25
CA THR A 478 8.98 -34.36 29.64
C THR A 478 8.04 -34.01 28.46
N LEU A 479 7.19 -34.94 28.03
CA LEU A 479 6.29 -34.82 26.87
C LEU A 479 4.81 -34.62 27.21
N LYS A 480 4.42 -34.59 28.49
CA LYS A 480 2.99 -34.50 28.88
C LYS A 480 2.36 -33.17 28.48
N ASN A 481 3.07 -32.06 28.69
CA ASN A 481 2.55 -30.70 28.45
C ASN A 481 2.55 -30.28 26.97
N LEU A 482 3.31 -30.95 26.10
CA LEU A 482 3.22 -30.73 24.66
C LEU A 482 1.86 -31.17 24.10
N LYS A 483 1.15 -32.08 24.79
CA LYS A 483 -0.16 -32.57 24.39
C LYS A 483 -1.32 -31.81 25.03
N ASP A 484 -1.04 -30.84 25.90
CA ASP A 484 -2.10 -30.07 26.56
C ASP A 484 -2.80 -29.20 25.51
N GLU A 485 -4.10 -29.45 25.38
CA GLU A 485 -4.99 -28.69 24.51
C GLU A 485 -6.14 -28.09 25.32
N ILE A 486 -6.50 -26.85 25.01
CA ILE A 486 -7.70 -26.21 25.53
C ILE A 486 -8.61 -25.94 24.34
N ASP A 487 -9.84 -26.45 24.40
CA ASP A 487 -10.84 -26.35 23.32
C ASP A 487 -10.35 -26.94 21.98
N GLY A 488 -9.50 -27.98 22.01
CA GLY A 488 -8.93 -28.59 20.80
C GLY A 488 -7.83 -27.77 20.13
N VAL A 489 -7.13 -26.91 20.88
CA VAL A 489 -5.97 -26.12 20.43
C VAL A 489 -4.80 -26.35 21.38
N TYR A 490 -3.64 -26.73 20.84
CA TYR A 490 -2.42 -27.00 21.63
C TYR A 490 -1.79 -25.72 22.19
N GLU A 491 -1.19 -25.81 23.37
CA GLU A 491 -0.57 -24.64 24.03
C GLU A 491 0.85 -24.32 23.54
N ASN A 492 1.59 -25.33 23.09
CA ASN A 492 2.98 -25.20 22.65
C ASN A 492 3.18 -25.70 21.22
N TYR A 493 3.68 -24.80 20.35
CA TYR A 493 3.92 -25.11 18.94
C TYR A 493 5.00 -26.18 18.71
N LEU A 494 5.89 -26.44 19.69
CA LEU A 494 6.86 -27.54 19.61
C LEU A 494 6.18 -28.93 19.58
N TYR A 495 4.91 -29.03 19.95
CA TYR A 495 4.14 -30.26 19.75
C TYR A 495 4.16 -30.70 18.29
N PHE A 496 3.96 -29.75 17.38
CA PHE A 496 3.97 -30.00 15.94
C PHE A 496 5.37 -30.33 15.42
N PHE A 497 6.44 -29.88 16.09
CA PHE A 497 7.79 -30.34 15.79
C PHE A 497 7.93 -31.82 16.15
N HIS A 498 7.45 -32.22 17.33
CA HIS A 498 7.54 -33.60 17.80
C HIS A 498 6.73 -34.58 16.92
N ILE A 499 5.44 -34.31 16.68
CA ILE A 499 4.60 -35.26 15.93
C ILE A 499 4.97 -35.41 14.45
N ASN A 500 5.68 -34.42 13.90
CA ASN A 500 6.19 -34.47 12.53
C ASN A 500 7.67 -34.92 12.45
N GLY A 501 8.28 -35.37 13.56
CA GLY A 501 9.65 -35.90 13.57
C GLY A 501 10.77 -34.86 13.50
N PHE A 502 10.44 -33.57 13.72
CA PHE A 502 11.39 -32.45 13.72
C PHE A 502 11.84 -32.03 15.14
N TYR A 503 11.72 -32.94 16.11
CA TYR A 503 12.21 -32.74 17.48
C TYR A 503 12.96 -34.00 17.96
N LYS A 504 14.19 -33.82 18.44
CA LYS A 504 15.03 -34.86 19.03
C LYS A 504 15.11 -34.62 20.54
N ASN A 505 14.78 -35.65 21.32
CA ASN A 505 14.89 -35.63 22.77
C ASN A 505 16.34 -35.72 23.23
#